data_AF-B7RX33-F1
#
_entry.id   AF-B7RX33-F1
#
_cell.length_a   1.000
_cell.length_b   1.000
_cell.length_c   1.000
_cell.angle_alpha   90.00
_cell.angle_beta   90.00
_cell.angle_gamma   90.00
#
_symmetry.space_group_name_H-M   'P 1'
#
loop_
_entity.id
_entity.type
_entity.pdbx_description
1 polymer ?
#
loop_
_entity_poly.entity_id
_entity_poly.type
_entity_poly.pdbx_seq_one_letter_code
_entity_poly.pdbx_strand_id
1 'polypeptide(L)'
;MKRTLLLLLAISIAACATGTDPAVTASAIDDFQPDARPTAKTMVYECDDAEFITRVGPGEMALWFEDRYLILSQVRAASGTKYQEGDVVFWSKGDQVIFSAAGVRYANCQINHVRAPWEDARRRGVDFRAVGNEPGWHLEVRGDQHLLFVGDYGATKIMFSNVHTTEDREQLHYLSQDDDNSINVTVIESACIDTMKGDQFPYNVQVQLNDRNYQGCGRTLDHPWE
;
A
#
# COMPACT_ATOMS: atom_id res chain seq x y z
N MET A 1 -49.92 -53.00 -53.25
CA MET A 1 -48.81 -53.94 -53.52
C MET A 1 -47.74 -53.70 -52.46
N LYS A 2 -47.60 -54.61 -51.47
CA LYS A 2 -46.39 -55.45 -51.22
C LYS A 2 -45.09 -54.60 -51.14
N ARG A 3 -44.31 -54.54 -50.05
CA ARG A 3 -43.88 -55.66 -49.20
C ARG A 3 -43.51 -55.22 -47.78
N THR A 4 -44.02 -56.01 -46.84
CA THR A 4 -43.50 -56.30 -45.51
C THR A 4 -42.04 -56.74 -45.55
N LEU A 5 -41.19 -56.21 -44.67
CA LEU A 5 -40.04 -56.95 -44.16
C LEU A 5 -39.80 -56.53 -42.70
N LEU A 6 -39.99 -57.50 -41.81
CA LEU A 6 -39.87 -57.39 -40.37
C LEU A 6 -38.49 -57.90 -39.94
N LEU A 7 -37.84 -57.09 -39.09
CA LEU A 7 -36.77 -57.32 -38.12
C LEU A 7 -35.94 -58.62 -38.14
N LEU A 8 -34.62 -58.44 -38.09
CA LEU A 8 -33.71 -59.29 -37.32
C LEU A 8 -32.82 -58.42 -36.42
N LEU A 9 -32.62 -58.98 -35.24
CA LEU A 9 -32.15 -58.46 -33.97
C LEU A 9 -30.65 -58.14 -33.95
N ALA A 10 -30.25 -57.01 -33.34
CA ALA A 10 -28.92 -56.81 -32.78
C ALA A 10 -29.03 -55.95 -31.51
N ILE A 11 -29.07 -56.62 -30.36
CA ILE A 11 -29.01 -55.98 -29.04
C ILE A 11 -27.53 -55.78 -28.73
N SER A 12 -27.06 -54.54 -28.85
CA SER A 12 -25.74 -54.13 -28.39
C SER A 12 -25.85 -53.70 -26.92
N ILE A 13 -25.26 -54.50 -26.03
CA ILE A 13 -25.12 -54.16 -24.61
C ILE A 13 -24.07 -53.05 -24.52
N ALA A 14 -24.50 -51.80 -24.40
CA ALA A 14 -23.60 -50.70 -24.06
C ALA A 14 -23.36 -50.74 -22.55
N ALA A 15 -22.11 -51.05 -22.18
CA ALA A 15 -21.64 -51.03 -20.82
C ALA A 15 -21.78 -49.62 -20.22
N CYS A 16 -22.38 -49.52 -19.03
CA CYS A 16 -22.24 -48.34 -18.19
C CYS A 16 -20.78 -48.22 -17.76
N ALA A 17 -20.09 -47.19 -18.20
CA ALA A 17 -18.82 -46.78 -17.65
C ALA A 17 -18.82 -45.27 -17.41
N THR A 18 -18.17 -44.90 -16.31
CA THR A 18 -17.82 -43.55 -15.86
C THR A 18 -18.94 -42.75 -15.19
N GLY A 19 -19.07 -42.98 -13.88
CA GLY A 19 -19.38 -41.86 -12.99
C GLY A 19 -18.17 -40.94 -13.00
N THR A 20 -18.24 -39.89 -13.81
CA THR A 20 -17.47 -38.67 -13.59
C THR A 20 -18.13 -37.95 -12.42
N ASP A 21 -17.48 -37.94 -11.26
CA ASP A 21 -17.63 -36.82 -10.34
C ASP A 21 -17.48 -35.53 -11.16
N PRO A 22 -18.43 -34.58 -11.10
CA PRO A 22 -18.15 -33.27 -11.64
C PRO A 22 -17.00 -32.72 -10.82
N ALA A 23 -15.80 -32.74 -11.41
CA ALA A 23 -14.70 -31.93 -10.95
C ALA A 23 -15.27 -30.54 -10.70
N VAL A 24 -15.23 -30.10 -9.44
CA VAL A 24 -15.51 -28.71 -9.08
C VAL A 24 -14.52 -27.90 -9.91
N THR A 25 -15.02 -27.35 -11.02
CA THR A 25 -14.24 -26.56 -11.95
C THR A 25 -13.66 -25.43 -11.14
N ALA A 26 -12.33 -25.30 -11.13
CA ALA A 26 -11.59 -24.22 -10.51
C ALA A 26 -11.83 -22.85 -11.19
N SER A 27 -13.02 -22.63 -11.76
CA SER A 27 -13.44 -21.40 -12.44
C SER A 27 -14.04 -20.35 -11.51
N ALA A 28 -14.20 -20.64 -10.22
CA ALA A 28 -14.74 -19.67 -9.25
C ALA A 28 -13.68 -18.74 -8.63
N ILE A 29 -12.39 -18.90 -8.98
CA ILE A 29 -11.30 -18.04 -8.48
C ILE A 29 -10.95 -16.92 -9.50
N ASP A 30 -11.50 -16.98 -10.72
CA ASP A 30 -11.11 -16.09 -11.83
C ASP A 30 -11.92 -14.77 -11.89
N ASP A 31 -12.86 -14.56 -10.97
CA ASP A 31 -13.72 -13.35 -10.91
C ASP A 31 -13.46 -12.51 -9.64
N PHE A 32 -12.34 -12.76 -8.95
CA PHE A 32 -11.89 -11.88 -7.88
C PHE A 32 -11.32 -10.60 -8.49
N GLN A 33 -12.17 -9.59 -8.68
CA GLN A 33 -11.71 -8.22 -8.87
C GLN A 33 -11.32 -7.65 -7.50
N PRO A 34 -10.02 -7.49 -7.18
CA PRO A 34 -9.63 -6.77 -5.98
C PRO A 34 -10.24 -5.37 -6.03
N ASP A 35 -10.89 -4.95 -4.94
CA ASP A 35 -11.40 -3.59 -4.82
C ASP A 35 -10.20 -2.63 -4.95
N ALA A 36 -10.16 -1.90 -6.06
CA ALA A 36 -9.06 -1.00 -6.38
C ALA A 36 -9.00 0.22 -5.43
N ARG A 37 -10.00 0.39 -4.55
CA ARG A 37 -9.99 1.44 -3.54
C ARG A 37 -8.96 1.11 -2.45
N PRO A 38 -8.10 2.07 -2.05
CA PRO A 38 -7.25 1.89 -0.88
C PRO A 38 -8.11 1.47 0.31
N THR A 39 -7.89 0.26 0.82
CA THR A 39 -8.71 -0.30 1.91
C THR A 39 -8.54 0.48 3.19
N ALA A 40 -7.41 1.18 3.36
CA ALA A 40 -7.25 2.16 4.41
C ALA A 40 -6.29 3.29 4.02
N LYS A 41 -6.47 4.46 4.65
CA LYS A 41 -5.61 5.64 4.45
C LYS A 41 -4.98 6.06 5.77
N THR A 42 -3.66 6.18 5.79
CA THR A 42 -2.91 6.73 6.93
C THR A 42 -2.86 8.26 6.85
N MET A 43 -3.03 8.93 8.00
CA MET A 43 -3.00 10.38 8.16
C MET A 43 -2.21 10.71 9.42
N VAL A 44 -1.40 11.77 9.36
CA VAL A 44 -0.67 12.33 10.50
C VAL A 44 -1.33 13.66 10.82
N TYR A 45 -1.74 13.86 12.07
CA TYR A 45 -2.35 15.10 12.54
C TYR A 45 -1.43 15.80 13.52
N GLU A 46 -1.14 17.06 13.25
CA GLU A 46 -0.40 17.96 14.14
C GLU A 46 -1.38 18.99 14.70
N CYS A 47 -1.50 19.03 16.02
CA CYS A 47 -2.28 19.98 16.80
C CYS A 47 -1.33 20.93 17.54
N ASP A 48 -1.86 21.92 18.26
CA ASP A 48 -1.03 22.89 19.01
C ASP A 48 -0.07 22.21 20.02
N ASP A 49 -0.58 21.23 20.78
CA ASP A 49 0.16 20.58 21.89
C ASP A 49 0.18 19.04 21.75
N ALA A 50 -0.12 18.51 20.58
CA ALA A 50 -0.24 17.06 20.38
C ALA A 50 -0.05 16.64 18.93
N GLU A 51 0.34 15.39 18.75
CA GLU A 51 0.33 14.71 17.47
C GLU A 51 -0.34 13.35 17.63
N PHE A 52 -1.11 12.96 16.63
CA PHE A 52 -1.66 11.60 16.55
C PHE A 52 -1.72 11.13 15.10
N ILE A 53 -1.73 9.81 14.95
CA ILE A 53 -1.74 9.15 13.65
C ILE A 53 -3.02 8.35 13.55
N THR A 54 -3.67 8.38 12.39
CA THR A 54 -4.84 7.53 12.14
C THR A 54 -4.64 6.70 10.88
N ARG A 55 -5.26 5.53 10.86
CA ARG A 55 -5.45 4.72 9.66
C ARG A 55 -6.92 4.40 9.53
N VAL A 56 -7.58 5.04 8.57
CA VAL A 56 -9.03 4.97 8.39
C VAL A 56 -9.36 3.88 7.41
N GLY A 57 -10.18 2.91 7.82
CA GLY A 57 -10.74 1.85 6.99
C GLY A 57 -12.26 1.95 6.88
N PRO A 58 -12.94 0.92 6.33
CA PRO A 58 -14.39 0.89 6.24
C PRO A 58 -15.05 0.79 7.62
N GLY A 59 -15.67 1.87 8.10
CA GLY A 59 -16.43 1.88 9.36
C GLY A 59 -15.59 1.90 10.64
N GLU A 60 -14.26 1.85 10.53
CA GLU A 60 -13.35 1.86 11.67
C GLU A 60 -12.14 2.76 11.43
N MET A 61 -11.49 3.14 12.53
CA MET A 61 -10.27 3.94 12.53
C MET A 61 -9.30 3.38 13.55
N ALA A 62 -8.15 2.94 13.09
CA ALA A 62 -6.99 2.77 13.95
C ALA A 62 -6.42 4.14 14.31
N LEU A 63 -6.11 4.36 15.59
CA LEU A 63 -5.56 5.60 16.12
C LEU A 63 -4.35 5.28 17.02
N TRP A 64 -3.24 5.96 16.75
CA TRP A 64 -2.05 5.95 17.58
C TRP A 64 -1.89 7.34 18.20
N PHE A 65 -1.86 7.40 19.52
CA PHE A 65 -1.71 8.64 20.26
C PHE A 65 -0.94 8.38 21.56
N GLU A 66 0.20 9.07 21.74
CA GLU A 66 1.18 8.74 22.78
C GLU A 66 1.57 7.25 22.66
N ASP A 67 1.61 6.51 23.78
CA ASP A 67 1.90 5.08 23.80
C ASP A 67 0.65 4.19 23.58
N ARG A 68 -0.47 4.78 23.14
CA ARG A 68 -1.74 4.06 22.97
C ARG A 68 -2.02 3.74 21.52
N TYR A 69 -2.54 2.54 21.31
CA TYR A 69 -3.15 2.08 20.08
C TYR A 69 -4.63 1.74 20.33
N LEU A 70 -5.52 2.35 19.55
CA LEU A 70 -6.96 2.24 19.71
C LEU A 70 -7.61 1.95 18.37
N ILE A 71 -8.66 1.12 18.37
CA ILE A 71 -9.59 0.99 17.26
C ILE A 71 -10.87 1.71 17.65
N LEU A 72 -11.25 2.72 16.87
CA LEU A 72 -12.46 3.49 17.06
C LEU A 72 -13.51 3.07 16.03
N SER A 73 -14.74 2.82 16.49
CA SER A 73 -15.86 2.55 15.59
C SER A 73 -16.46 3.85 15.07
N GLN A 74 -16.89 3.87 13.80
CA GLN A 74 -17.65 5.00 13.28
C GLN A 74 -19.02 5.05 13.97
N VAL A 75 -19.39 6.23 14.48
CA VAL A 75 -20.66 6.46 15.17
C VAL A 75 -21.48 7.53 14.45
N ARG A 76 -22.80 7.50 14.66
CA ARG A 76 -23.70 8.50 14.08
C ARG A 76 -23.35 9.90 14.57
N ALA A 77 -23.25 10.86 13.65
CA ALA A 77 -23.05 12.28 13.94
C ALA A 77 -24.08 13.13 13.21
N ALA A 78 -24.40 14.31 13.76
CA ALA A 78 -25.30 15.27 13.12
C ALA A 78 -24.68 15.88 11.84
N SER A 79 -23.35 15.91 11.74
CA SER A 79 -22.58 16.39 10.59
C SER A 79 -21.17 15.82 10.66
N GLY A 80 -20.53 15.65 9.52
CA GLY A 80 -19.16 15.13 9.44
C GLY A 80 -19.05 13.64 9.79
N THR A 81 -17.81 13.20 10.02
CA THR A 81 -17.49 11.79 10.29
C THR A 81 -16.93 11.66 11.70
N LYS A 82 -17.61 10.92 12.56
CA LYS A 82 -17.21 10.73 13.95
C LYS A 82 -16.83 9.27 14.19
N TYR A 83 -15.69 9.07 14.83
CA TYR A 83 -15.24 7.79 15.38
C TYR A 83 -15.09 7.94 16.90
N GLN A 84 -15.52 6.92 17.64
CA GLN A 84 -15.49 6.98 19.10
C GLN A 84 -15.33 5.59 19.71
N GLU A 85 -14.54 5.52 20.78
CA GLU A 85 -14.46 4.38 21.69
C GLU A 85 -14.25 4.93 23.11
N GLY A 86 -15.11 4.55 24.06
CA GLY A 86 -15.10 5.13 25.40
C GLY A 86 -15.11 6.67 25.41
N ASP A 87 -14.09 7.25 26.04
CA ASP A 87 -13.84 8.69 26.17
C ASP A 87 -12.99 9.28 25.03
N VAL A 88 -12.51 8.44 24.10
CA VAL A 88 -11.72 8.87 22.95
C VAL A 88 -12.63 9.17 21.77
N VAL A 89 -12.51 10.38 21.23
CA VAL A 89 -13.33 10.88 20.13
C VAL A 89 -12.45 11.49 19.06
N PHE A 90 -12.61 11.00 17.84
CA PHE A 90 -12.18 11.70 16.63
C PHE A 90 -13.41 12.19 15.88
N TRP A 91 -13.46 13.46 15.52
CA TRP A 91 -14.55 14.01 14.72
C TRP A 91 -14.03 14.97 13.65
N SER A 92 -14.27 14.64 12.39
CA SER A 92 -13.90 15.50 11.25
C SER A 92 -15.12 16.13 10.59
N LYS A 93 -14.99 17.39 10.19
CA LYS A 93 -15.98 18.14 9.41
C LYS A 93 -15.26 19.10 8.44
N GLY A 94 -15.25 18.75 7.16
CA GLY A 94 -14.40 19.46 6.19
C GLY A 94 -12.93 19.29 6.57
N ASP A 95 -12.19 20.40 6.64
CA ASP A 95 -10.77 20.43 7.02
C ASP A 95 -10.55 20.56 8.54
N GLN A 96 -11.63 20.64 9.32
CA GLN A 96 -11.54 20.73 10.78
C GLN A 96 -11.58 19.35 11.41
N VAL A 97 -10.65 19.11 12.33
CA VAL A 97 -10.62 17.90 13.17
C VAL A 97 -10.65 18.29 14.64
N ILE A 98 -11.51 17.59 15.37
CA ILE A 98 -11.58 17.63 16.83
C ILE A 98 -11.13 16.26 17.31
N PHE A 99 -10.08 16.25 18.13
CA PHE A 99 -9.64 15.06 18.84
C PHE A 99 -9.82 15.26 20.34
N SER A 100 -10.33 14.25 21.03
CA SER A 100 -10.42 14.24 22.48
C SER A 100 -10.01 12.88 23.02
N ALA A 101 -9.24 12.87 24.11
CA ALA A 101 -8.82 11.67 24.82
C ALA A 101 -8.57 12.02 26.29
N ALA A 102 -8.92 11.12 27.22
CA ALA A 102 -8.78 11.34 28.67
C ALA A 102 -9.47 12.63 29.17
N GLY A 103 -10.58 13.01 28.56
CA GLY A 103 -11.31 14.26 28.86
C GLY A 103 -10.62 15.55 28.38
N VAL A 104 -9.45 15.45 27.75
CA VAL A 104 -8.74 16.58 27.14
C VAL A 104 -9.17 16.72 25.69
N ARG A 105 -9.37 17.96 25.24
CA ARG A 105 -9.68 18.30 23.85
C ARG A 105 -8.47 18.96 23.19
N TYR A 106 -8.00 18.38 22.10
CA TYR A 106 -6.92 18.90 21.28
C TYR A 106 -7.53 19.75 20.15
N ALA A 107 -7.02 20.97 20.01
CA ALA A 107 -7.50 21.96 19.05
C ALA A 107 -6.52 22.17 17.91
N ASN A 108 -6.99 22.82 16.83
CA ASN A 108 -6.19 23.22 15.67
C ASN A 108 -5.43 22.07 14.98
N CYS A 109 -5.94 20.84 15.10
CA CYS A 109 -5.35 19.69 14.44
C CYS A 109 -5.45 19.80 12.91
N GLN A 110 -4.32 19.78 12.23
CA GLN A 110 -4.19 19.83 10.77
C GLN A 110 -3.49 18.57 10.25
N ILE A 111 -3.81 18.16 9.03
CA ILE A 111 -3.15 17.01 8.41
C ILE A 111 -1.76 17.43 7.94
N ASN A 112 -0.72 16.74 8.40
CA ASN A 112 0.60 16.84 7.81
C ASN A 112 0.68 15.95 6.56
N HIS A 113 0.35 16.54 5.41
CA HIS A 113 0.36 15.87 4.10
C HIS A 113 1.75 15.41 3.66
N VAL A 114 2.81 16.05 4.18
CA VAL A 114 4.19 15.68 3.86
C VAL A 114 4.56 14.40 4.60
N ARG A 115 4.24 14.30 5.89
CA ARG A 115 4.57 13.13 6.73
C ARG A 115 3.68 11.93 6.50
N ALA A 116 2.42 12.13 6.13
CA ALA A 116 1.46 11.04 5.98
C ALA A 116 1.90 9.91 5.03
N PRO A 117 2.49 10.16 3.84
CA PRO A 117 3.01 9.10 2.98
C PRO A 117 4.19 8.33 3.57
N TRP A 118 5.07 8.99 4.32
CA TRP A 118 6.19 8.35 5.00
C TRP A 118 5.70 7.46 6.15
N GLU A 119 4.73 7.95 6.92
CA GLU A 119 4.12 7.18 8.00
C GLU A 119 3.29 5.99 7.47
N ASP A 120 2.60 6.16 6.34
CA ASP A 120 1.90 5.05 5.68
C ASP A 120 2.89 3.96 5.23
N ALA A 121 4.00 4.35 4.60
CA ALA A 121 5.06 3.43 4.18
C ALA A 121 5.65 2.69 5.39
N ARG A 122 6.02 3.45 6.43
CA ARG A 122 6.52 2.92 7.70
C ARG A 122 5.61 1.83 8.24
N ARG A 123 4.29 2.10 8.32
CA ARG A 123 3.27 1.15 8.84
C ARG A 123 2.98 -0.04 7.95
N ARG A 124 3.31 0.04 6.66
CA ARG A 124 3.26 -1.11 5.73
C ARG A 124 4.52 -1.98 5.79
N GLY A 125 5.49 -1.63 6.64
CA GLY A 125 6.75 -2.35 6.76
C GLY A 125 7.71 -2.03 5.62
N VAL A 126 7.72 -0.79 5.13
CA VAL A 126 8.74 -0.30 4.20
C VAL A 126 9.96 0.12 5.01
N ASP A 127 11.13 -0.40 4.69
CA ASP A 127 12.40 -0.14 5.41
C ASP A 127 13.11 1.11 4.86
N PHE A 128 12.92 1.41 3.58
CA PHE A 128 13.52 2.57 2.93
C PHE A 128 12.56 3.21 1.95
N ARG A 129 12.48 4.54 1.98
CA ARG A 129 11.67 5.33 1.03
C ARG A 129 12.49 6.47 0.45
N ALA A 130 12.30 6.72 -0.84
CA ALA A 130 12.86 7.87 -1.55
C ALA A 130 11.80 8.57 -2.40
N VAL A 131 12.00 9.87 -2.63
CA VAL A 131 11.13 10.72 -3.44
C VAL A 131 11.95 11.68 -4.30
N GLY A 132 11.43 12.07 -5.46
CA GLY A 132 11.99 13.15 -6.26
C GLY A 132 10.92 13.88 -7.06
N ASN A 133 11.24 15.10 -7.50
CA ASN A 133 10.25 16.08 -7.94
C ASN A 133 10.16 16.27 -9.47
N GLU A 134 11.23 16.01 -10.22
CA GLU A 134 11.28 16.34 -11.65
C GLU A 134 11.91 15.20 -12.49
N PRO A 135 11.10 14.35 -13.16
CA PRO A 135 9.65 14.23 -12.98
C PRO A 135 9.30 13.73 -11.56
N GLY A 136 8.03 13.83 -11.14
CA GLY A 136 7.61 13.33 -9.82
C GLY A 136 7.67 11.81 -9.72
N TRP A 137 8.38 11.28 -8.73
CA TRP A 137 8.50 9.84 -8.46
C TRP A 137 8.66 9.52 -6.97
N HIS A 138 8.37 8.29 -6.59
CA HIS A 138 8.81 7.73 -5.31
C HIS A 138 9.16 6.25 -5.44
N LEU A 139 9.94 5.79 -4.47
CA LEU A 139 10.41 4.42 -4.37
C LEU A 139 10.26 3.94 -2.93
N GLU A 140 9.88 2.68 -2.79
CA GLU A 140 9.78 1.98 -1.51
C GLU A 140 10.54 0.65 -1.61
N VAL A 141 11.40 0.37 -0.64
CA VAL A 141 12.06 -0.93 -0.47
C VAL A 141 11.49 -1.59 0.78
N ARG A 142 11.11 -2.86 0.65
CA ARG A 142 10.59 -3.68 1.74
C ARG A 142 11.33 -5.00 1.81
N GLY A 143 11.87 -5.30 2.98
CA GLY A 143 12.82 -6.36 3.24
C GLY A 143 14.05 -6.25 2.33
N ASP A 144 14.65 -7.40 2.08
CA ASP A 144 15.81 -7.57 1.21
C ASP A 144 15.42 -7.86 -0.26
N GLN A 145 14.12 -8.00 -0.59
CA GLN A 145 13.71 -8.60 -1.86
C GLN A 145 12.69 -7.82 -2.69
N HIS A 146 12.01 -6.82 -2.14
CA HIS A 146 10.94 -6.12 -2.86
C HIS A 146 11.21 -4.62 -2.98
N LEU A 147 11.02 -4.11 -4.18
CA LEU A 147 11.12 -2.68 -4.48
C LEU A 147 9.96 -2.25 -5.36
N LEU A 148 9.24 -1.23 -4.93
CA LEU A 148 8.19 -0.58 -5.71
C LEU A 148 8.71 0.76 -6.22
N PHE A 149 8.71 0.96 -7.54
CA PHE A 149 8.88 2.26 -8.16
C PHE A 149 7.52 2.79 -8.63
N VAL A 150 7.24 4.06 -8.32
CA VAL A 150 6.05 4.76 -8.79
C VAL A 150 6.44 6.09 -9.43
N GLY A 151 6.09 6.28 -10.69
CA GLY A 151 6.34 7.49 -11.46
C GLY A 151 5.09 8.01 -12.16
N ASP A 152 5.25 9.06 -12.97
CA ASP A 152 4.20 9.62 -13.83
C ASP A 152 2.90 9.93 -13.05
N TYR A 153 3.03 10.56 -11.88
CA TYR A 153 1.92 10.89 -10.97
C TYR A 153 1.07 9.67 -10.57
N GLY A 154 1.70 8.50 -10.47
CA GLY A 154 1.05 7.24 -10.07
C GLY A 154 0.52 6.40 -11.23
N ALA A 155 0.63 6.88 -12.48
CA ALA A 155 0.26 6.10 -13.66
C ALA A 155 1.22 4.93 -13.92
N THR A 156 2.51 5.12 -13.60
CA THR A 156 3.53 4.08 -13.71
C THR A 156 3.76 3.46 -12.33
N LYS A 157 3.57 2.15 -12.20
CA LYS A 157 3.87 1.37 -10.99
C LYS A 157 4.57 0.09 -11.41
N ILE A 158 5.81 -0.09 -10.98
CA ILE A 158 6.62 -1.25 -11.32
C ILE A 158 7.09 -1.88 -10.03
N MET A 159 6.78 -3.16 -9.85
CA MET A 159 7.20 -3.95 -8.72
C MET A 159 8.36 -4.84 -9.15
N PHE A 160 9.50 -4.69 -8.47
CA PHE A 160 10.67 -5.52 -8.64
C PHE A 160 10.73 -6.54 -7.50
N SER A 161 11.08 -7.78 -7.87
CA SER A 161 11.30 -8.89 -6.94
C SER A 161 12.72 -9.43 -7.13
N ASN A 162 13.27 -10.13 -6.14
CA ASN A 162 14.66 -10.60 -6.12
C ASN A 162 15.66 -9.43 -6.20
N VAL A 163 15.37 -8.35 -5.48
CA VAL A 163 16.29 -7.21 -5.38
C VAL A 163 17.61 -7.68 -4.77
N HIS A 164 18.70 -7.48 -5.49
CA HIS A 164 20.04 -7.71 -4.99
C HIS A 164 20.55 -6.42 -4.33
N THR A 165 20.82 -6.52 -3.03
CA THR A 165 21.36 -5.40 -2.25
C THR A 165 22.86 -5.59 -2.08
N THR A 166 23.64 -4.57 -2.46
CA THR A 166 25.09 -4.53 -2.24
C THR A 166 25.46 -3.22 -1.59
N GLU A 167 26.44 -3.25 -0.70
CA GLU A 167 26.95 -2.06 -0.03
C GLU A 167 28.44 -1.91 -0.36
N ASP A 168 28.85 -0.72 -0.80
CA ASP A 168 30.25 -0.36 -0.92
C ASP A 168 30.51 1.01 -0.29
N ARG A 169 31.54 1.08 0.58
CA ARG A 169 31.95 2.29 1.31
C ARG A 169 30.80 3.02 2.03
N GLU A 170 30.20 4.02 1.37
CA GLU A 170 29.15 4.96 1.82
C GLU A 170 27.93 4.94 0.86
N GLN A 171 27.84 3.89 0.04
CA GLN A 171 26.79 3.71 -0.96
C GLN A 171 26.09 2.36 -0.77
N LEU A 172 24.76 2.40 -0.77
CA LEU A 172 23.91 1.23 -0.80
C LEU A 172 23.27 1.15 -2.19
N HIS A 173 23.37 -0.02 -2.81
CA HIS A 173 22.84 -0.27 -4.15
C HIS A 173 21.73 -1.32 -4.11
N TYR A 174 20.64 -1.04 -4.81
CA TYR A 174 19.57 -1.99 -5.07
C TYR A 174 19.48 -2.25 -6.56
N LEU A 175 19.66 -3.51 -6.97
CA LEU A 175 19.61 -3.91 -8.37
C LEU A 175 18.54 -4.98 -8.58
N SER A 176 17.73 -4.82 -9.62
CA SER A 176 16.77 -5.86 -10.04
C SER A 176 16.50 -5.76 -11.53
N GLN A 177 16.21 -6.90 -12.16
CA GLN A 177 15.84 -6.98 -13.56
C GLN A 177 14.86 -8.13 -13.79
N ASP A 178 13.85 -7.89 -14.61
CA ASP A 178 12.97 -8.88 -15.23
C ASP A 178 13.01 -8.75 -16.76
N ASP A 179 12.13 -9.46 -17.47
CA ASP A 179 12.09 -9.50 -18.94
C ASP A 179 11.77 -8.13 -19.56
N ASP A 180 11.04 -7.27 -18.84
CA ASP A 180 10.51 -6.01 -19.35
C ASP A 180 11.24 -4.78 -18.77
N ASN A 181 11.77 -4.89 -17.54
CA ASN A 181 12.29 -3.76 -16.77
C ASN A 181 13.57 -4.09 -16.02
N SER A 182 14.42 -3.08 -15.88
CA SER A 182 15.63 -3.10 -15.05
C SER A 182 15.67 -1.84 -14.18
N ILE A 183 16.12 -2.00 -12.95
CA ILE A 183 16.33 -0.88 -12.02
C ILE A 183 17.69 -1.01 -11.33
N ASN A 184 18.41 0.11 -11.26
CA ASN A 184 19.58 0.29 -10.44
C ASN A 184 19.38 1.55 -9.59
N VAL A 185 19.32 1.36 -8.27
CA VAL A 185 19.22 2.45 -7.30
C VAL A 185 20.53 2.56 -6.57
N THR A 186 21.05 3.79 -6.46
CA THR A 186 22.22 4.12 -5.66
C THR A 186 21.81 5.12 -4.58
N VAL A 187 21.99 4.75 -3.32
CA VAL A 187 21.72 5.55 -2.13
C VAL A 187 23.06 6.00 -1.56
N ILE A 188 23.26 7.30 -1.44
CA ILE A 188 24.53 7.91 -1.04
C ILE A 188 24.32 8.65 0.27
N GLU A 189 25.08 8.29 1.33
CA GLU A 189 25.06 8.99 2.62
C GLU A 189 25.57 10.42 2.50
N SER A 190 24.65 11.34 2.25
CA SER A 190 24.94 12.76 2.04
C SER A 190 23.64 13.56 2.18
N ALA A 191 23.71 14.67 2.92
CA ALA A 191 22.56 15.52 3.15
C ALA A 191 21.90 15.94 1.83
N CYS A 192 20.59 15.71 1.75
CA CYS A 192 19.75 16.02 0.59
C CYS A 192 18.63 16.96 1.04
N ILE A 193 18.39 18.01 0.26
CA ILE A 193 17.32 18.98 0.51
C ILE A 193 16.30 18.82 -0.60
N ASP A 194 15.05 18.51 -0.23
CA ASP A 194 13.94 18.54 -1.18
C ASP A 194 13.75 19.97 -1.68
N THR A 195 14.01 20.18 -2.97
CA THR A 195 13.97 21.50 -3.61
C THR A 195 12.60 22.17 -3.60
N MET A 196 11.52 21.39 -3.42
CA MET A 196 10.14 21.90 -3.42
C MET A 196 9.62 22.24 -2.02
N LYS A 197 10.14 21.57 -0.98
CA LYS A 197 9.62 21.68 0.40
C LYS A 197 10.64 22.16 1.41
N GLY A 198 11.93 22.06 1.11
CA GLY A 198 13.03 22.40 2.02
C GLY A 198 13.33 21.35 3.08
N ASP A 199 12.66 20.19 3.02
CA ASP A 199 12.87 19.08 3.95
C ASP A 199 14.28 18.51 3.79
N GLN A 200 14.92 18.19 4.92
CA GLN A 200 16.25 17.59 4.95
C GLN A 200 16.16 16.08 5.09
N PHE A 201 16.97 15.39 4.30
CA PHE A 201 17.07 13.95 4.26
C PHE A 201 18.54 13.51 4.39
N PRO A 202 18.80 12.35 5.01
CA PRO A 202 20.16 11.84 5.18
C PRO A 202 20.79 11.30 3.89
N TYR A 203 19.99 10.95 2.87
CA TYR A 203 20.50 10.31 1.65
C TYR A 203 20.11 11.04 0.38
N ASN A 204 21.09 11.19 -0.52
CA ASN A 204 20.84 11.42 -1.95
C ASN A 204 20.57 10.08 -2.64
N VAL A 205 19.58 10.03 -3.52
CA VAL A 205 19.16 8.81 -4.21
C VAL A 205 19.18 9.04 -5.72
N GLN A 206 19.86 8.16 -6.42
CA GLN A 206 19.89 8.10 -7.88
C GLN A 206 19.21 6.81 -8.33
N VAL A 207 18.31 6.90 -9.31
CA VAL A 207 17.61 5.74 -9.87
C VAL A 207 17.79 5.74 -11.38
N GLN A 208 18.33 4.65 -11.92
CA GLN A 208 18.28 4.33 -13.33
C GLN A 208 17.22 3.24 -13.52
N LEU A 209 16.09 3.60 -14.13
CA LEU A 209 15.00 2.69 -14.47
C LEU A 209 14.95 2.56 -16.00
N ASN A 210 15.31 1.40 -16.53
CA ASN A 210 15.56 1.19 -17.95
C ASN A 210 16.51 2.29 -18.46
N ASP A 211 16.11 3.07 -19.46
CA ASP A 211 16.92 4.17 -20.01
C ASP A 211 16.68 5.53 -19.33
N ARG A 212 15.84 5.60 -18.28
CA ARG A 212 15.49 6.85 -17.59
C ARG A 212 16.22 7.02 -16.26
N ASN A 213 16.74 8.22 -16.04
CA ASN A 213 17.41 8.62 -14.82
C ASN A 213 16.53 9.51 -13.96
N TYR A 214 16.58 9.29 -12.64
CA TYR A 214 15.89 10.06 -11.64
C TYR A 214 16.83 10.40 -10.49
N GLN A 215 16.61 11.55 -9.86
CA GLN A 215 17.33 12.00 -8.67
C GLN A 215 16.34 12.45 -7.60
N GLY A 216 16.70 12.28 -6.34
CA GLY A 216 15.83 12.57 -5.22
C GLY A 216 16.48 12.37 -3.86
N CYS A 217 15.68 12.46 -2.82
CA CYS A 217 16.10 12.32 -1.44
C CYS A 217 15.44 11.10 -0.79
N GLY A 218 16.11 10.46 0.17
CA GLY A 218 15.58 9.29 0.87
C GLY A 218 15.97 9.19 2.33
N ARG A 219 15.29 8.30 3.05
CA ARG A 219 15.61 7.91 4.43
C ARG A 219 15.21 6.46 4.66
N THR A 220 15.91 5.84 5.60
CA THR A 220 15.44 4.61 6.25
C THR A 220 14.22 4.93 7.13
N LEU A 221 13.37 3.94 7.30
CA LEU A 221 12.17 3.99 8.14
C LEU A 221 12.33 2.93 9.22
N ASP A 222 12.20 3.37 10.47
CA ASP A 222 12.22 2.50 11.65
C ASP A 222 10.82 1.87 11.86
N HIS A 223 10.74 0.70 12.46
CA HIS A 223 9.45 0.06 12.73
C HIS A 223 9.09 0.21 14.22
N PRO A 224 7.94 0.81 14.57
CA PRO A 224 7.56 1.06 15.96
C PRO A 224 7.08 -0.20 16.70
N TRP A 225 7.24 -1.40 16.12
CA TRP A 225 6.84 -2.69 16.68
C TRP A 225 8.01 -3.67 16.85
N GLU A 226 9.24 -3.22 16.59
CA GLU A 226 10.47 -3.90 16.98
C GLU A 226 10.89 -3.48 18.39
#